data_AF-A0A960VSN2-F1
#
_entry.id   AF-A0A960VSN2-F1
#
_cell.length_a   1.000
_cell.length_b   1.000
_cell.length_c   1.000
_cell.angle_alpha   90.00
_cell.angle_beta   90.00
_cell.angle_gamma   90.00
#
_symmetry.space_group_name_H-M   'P 1'
#
loop_
_entity.id
_entity.type
_entity.pdbx_description
1 polymer ?
#
loop_
_entity_poly.entity_id
_entity_poly.type
_entity_poly.pdbx_seq_one_letter_code
_entity_poly.pdbx_strand_id
1 'polypeptide(L)'
;MQKPRIAFSPVLATVLLCLAATSCGGRASSVEASAAVDTAQSGMPAGFSLDAPAEILRGASAGNEDYLPLHLGSEFAAALPHNRCTVFADEAILEPAWGGETRTGDGLAYCIYRMQAAADSQSAVLELTWSGLPPAGGTCFIGLANWDSGRWQWQALPADDKLQLADMSSLADQSQHCLATVLLTGQTACVLAEISLSEPPAVLSYPIVDSGQDTSHDVNGQLVNPLPGQPFHGQDAQYDGLQPSYTDNGDGTITDNNTGLMWVQTPNNLQKVTYAQTAGIAAGLNTGGYTDWRVPTIKELYSLIDFRGKTGMSAADGVPYIDTSYFDFIYGDESQGERHIDAQYWSSTQYVSTTMDGAVTNFGVNFADGRIKGYGLTDPFNQPMRQFLRCVRGNPQYGINQFTDNGDGTITDEATGLDWMQLDSGSFDAGPRGDGTLNWQEALAWAENLEYAGHSDWRLPNAKELQSIVDYSRSPATTASAAIDPLFESTPIMDEGGSLDWAQYWSSTSHFDGQPELLGNRACYVCFGEGQGFMEVPPGSQQYQFWDVHGAGCQRSDLKDGDPADYPHGFGPQGDVQRIFNMVRCVSGGLLD
;
A
#
# COMPACT_ATOMS: atom_id res chain seq x y z
N MET A 1 -5.82 -19.09 -21.60
CA MET A 1 -7.12 -18.74 -21.00
C MET A 1 -6.85 -17.55 -20.11
N GLN A 2 -7.19 -16.35 -20.56
CA GLN A 2 -6.98 -15.11 -19.81
C GLN A 2 -7.83 -15.16 -18.54
N LYS A 3 -7.19 -15.00 -17.38
CA LYS A 3 -7.85 -14.34 -16.26
C LYS A 3 -7.71 -12.84 -16.52
N PRO A 4 -8.79 -12.06 -16.59
CA PRO A 4 -8.69 -10.61 -16.73
C PRO A 4 -8.18 -10.00 -15.42
N ARG A 5 -7.46 -8.88 -15.54
CA ARG A 5 -7.00 -8.02 -14.45
C ARG A 5 -8.11 -7.70 -13.45
N ILE A 6 -7.78 -7.72 -12.17
CA ILE A 6 -8.54 -7.09 -11.09
C ILE A 6 -8.07 -5.63 -11.01
N ALA A 7 -8.40 -4.83 -12.03
CA ALA A 7 -8.51 -3.39 -11.88
C ALA A 7 -10.01 -3.12 -11.94
N PHE A 8 -10.68 -3.26 -10.79
CA PHE A 8 -12.12 -3.02 -10.74
C PHE A 8 -12.35 -1.52 -10.70
N SER A 9 -12.53 -0.90 -11.86
CA SER A 9 -13.29 0.36 -11.89
C SER A 9 -14.66 0.08 -11.27
N PRO A 10 -15.15 0.93 -10.35
CA PRO A 10 -16.50 0.81 -9.81
C PRO A 10 -17.50 0.68 -10.95
N VAL A 11 -18.40 -0.30 -10.87
CA VAL A 11 -19.47 -0.41 -11.86
C VAL A 11 -20.47 0.70 -11.59
N LEU A 12 -20.48 1.72 -12.43
CA LEU A 12 -21.45 2.81 -12.37
C LEU A 12 -22.87 2.26 -12.46
N ALA A 13 -23.70 2.58 -11.47
CA ALA A 13 -25.08 2.12 -11.43
C ALA A 13 -25.94 2.78 -12.51
N THR A 14 -26.88 2.01 -13.08
CA THR A 14 -27.91 2.55 -13.97
C THR A 14 -29.19 2.78 -13.16
N VAL A 15 -29.77 3.99 -13.23
CA VAL A 15 -31.05 4.29 -12.58
C VAL A 15 -32.16 3.48 -13.25
N LEU A 16 -32.89 2.70 -12.44
CA LEU A 16 -33.93 1.78 -12.88
C LEU A 16 -35.33 2.38 -12.76
N LEU A 17 -35.57 3.15 -11.69
CA LEU A 17 -36.89 3.70 -11.40
C LEU A 17 -36.79 4.87 -10.40
N CYS A 18 -37.51 5.97 -10.67
CA CYS A 18 -37.82 6.99 -9.67
C CYS A 18 -39.29 6.79 -9.28
N LEU A 19 -39.67 6.85 -8.02
CA LEU A 19 -41.09 6.85 -7.63
C LEU A 19 -41.24 7.67 -6.34
N ALA A 20 -42.48 8.03 -5.99
CA ALA A 20 -42.83 8.65 -4.72
C ALA A 20 -43.79 7.74 -3.97
N ALA A 21 -43.64 7.59 -2.64
CA ALA A 21 -44.62 6.91 -1.82
C ALA A 21 -45.64 7.91 -1.27
N THR A 22 -46.91 7.65 -1.55
CA THR A 22 -48.01 8.38 -0.91
C THR A 22 -48.29 7.78 0.45
N SER A 23 -48.09 8.54 1.53
CA SER A 23 -48.77 8.24 2.79
C SER A 23 -50.22 8.71 2.67
N CYS A 24 -51.14 7.81 2.30
CA CYS A 24 -52.55 7.75 2.72
C CYS A 24 -53.35 6.87 1.75
N GLY A 25 -54.15 5.94 2.30
CA GLY A 25 -54.86 4.92 1.54
C GLY A 25 -55.74 5.47 0.40
N GLY A 26 -55.46 5.03 -0.82
CA GLY A 26 -56.21 5.39 -2.02
C GLY A 26 -55.83 4.55 -3.24
N ARG A 27 -56.39 3.33 -3.30
CA ARG A 27 -56.55 2.42 -4.47
C ARG A 27 -55.64 2.63 -5.69
N ALA A 28 -54.68 1.71 -5.86
CA ALA A 28 -54.27 1.24 -7.19
C ALA A 28 -55.47 0.64 -7.94
N SER A 29 -55.60 0.95 -9.23
CA SER A 29 -56.68 0.48 -10.09
C SER A 29 -56.56 -1.01 -10.42
N SER A 30 -57.54 -1.78 -9.92
CA SER A 30 -58.07 -3.05 -10.42
C SER A 30 -57.19 -3.93 -11.34
N VAL A 31 -56.37 -4.79 -10.74
CA VAL A 31 -56.24 -6.20 -11.13
C VAL A 31 -56.36 -7.03 -9.85
N GLU A 32 -57.03 -8.17 -9.96
CA GLU A 32 -57.58 -8.98 -8.87
C GLU A 32 -56.65 -9.16 -7.66
N ALA A 33 -57.22 -8.93 -6.48
CA ALA A 33 -56.60 -9.17 -5.19
C ALA A 33 -56.15 -10.64 -5.06
N SER A 34 -54.86 -10.89 -5.21
CA SER A 34 -54.22 -12.07 -4.63
C SER A 34 -53.67 -11.65 -3.26
N ALA A 35 -54.15 -12.31 -2.23
CA ALA A 35 -53.82 -12.05 -0.84
C ALA A 35 -52.32 -12.28 -0.57
N ALA A 36 -51.60 -11.22 -0.18
CA ALA A 36 -50.28 -11.34 0.44
C ALA A 36 -50.02 -10.20 1.45
N VAL A 37 -50.37 -10.49 2.71
CA VAL A 37 -49.62 -10.22 3.94
C VAL A 37 -49.02 -8.81 4.13
N ASP A 38 -49.78 -8.00 4.87
CA ASP A 38 -49.29 -6.93 5.74
C ASP A 38 -48.32 -7.52 6.79
N THR A 39 -47.00 -7.40 6.54
CA THR A 39 -45.95 -7.61 7.55
C THR A 39 -44.85 -6.58 7.33
N ALA A 40 -44.67 -5.69 8.31
CA ALA A 40 -43.62 -4.67 8.32
C ALA A 40 -42.24 -5.26 7.92
N GLN A 41 -41.60 -4.67 6.92
CA GLN A 41 -40.20 -4.96 6.62
C GLN A 41 -39.33 -4.29 7.70
N SER A 42 -38.47 -5.08 8.35
CA SER A 42 -37.54 -4.60 9.39
C SER A 42 -36.66 -3.46 8.85
N GLY A 43 -36.55 -2.36 9.61
CA GLY A 43 -35.66 -1.23 9.26
C GLY A 43 -36.23 -0.23 8.24
N MET A 44 -37.39 -0.52 7.66
CA MET A 44 -38.05 0.35 6.68
C MET A 44 -38.67 1.59 7.35
N PRO A 45 -38.51 2.80 6.79
CA PRO A 45 -39.15 4.00 7.32
C PRO A 45 -40.68 3.90 7.36
N ALA A 46 -41.28 4.38 8.45
CA ALA A 46 -42.71 4.27 8.68
C ALA A 46 -43.52 4.99 7.58
N GLY A 47 -44.55 4.32 7.04
CA GLY A 47 -45.42 4.87 5.99
C GLY A 47 -44.87 4.74 4.57
N PHE A 48 -43.72 4.10 4.39
CA PHE A 48 -43.16 3.75 3.09
C PHE A 48 -43.51 2.30 2.72
N SER A 49 -43.75 2.02 1.44
CA SER A 49 -43.92 0.66 0.91
C SER A 49 -43.35 0.59 -0.51
N LEU A 50 -42.71 -0.52 -0.87
CA LEU A 50 -42.26 -0.84 -2.22
C LEU A 50 -42.83 -2.19 -2.64
N ASP A 51 -43.14 -2.30 -3.93
CA ASP A 51 -43.44 -3.58 -4.56
C ASP A 51 -42.25 -4.55 -4.45
N ALA A 52 -42.54 -5.84 -4.56
CA ALA A 52 -41.50 -6.86 -4.50
C ALA A 52 -40.46 -6.64 -5.63
N PRO A 53 -39.17 -6.91 -5.40
CA PRO A 53 -38.11 -6.67 -6.39
C PRO A 53 -38.40 -7.25 -7.79
N ALA A 54 -38.98 -8.46 -7.84
CA ALA A 54 -39.34 -9.13 -9.09
C ALA A 54 -40.50 -8.47 -9.85
N GLU A 55 -41.41 -7.77 -9.18
CA GLU A 55 -42.48 -7.01 -9.83
C GLU A 55 -41.93 -5.71 -10.44
N ILE A 56 -41.02 -5.04 -9.74
CA ILE A 56 -40.35 -3.82 -10.22
C ILE A 56 -39.58 -4.09 -11.52
N LEU A 57 -38.80 -5.19 -11.58
CA LEU A 57 -38.11 -5.58 -12.82
C LEU A 57 -39.07 -5.98 -13.95
N ARG A 58 -40.18 -6.68 -13.63
CA ARG A 58 -41.19 -7.07 -14.62
C ARG A 58 -41.91 -5.85 -15.20
N GLY A 59 -42.28 -4.89 -14.36
CA GLY A 59 -42.88 -3.63 -14.78
C GLY A 59 -41.97 -2.84 -15.72
N ALA A 60 -40.69 -2.69 -15.35
CA ALA A 60 -39.69 -1.97 -16.13
C ALA A 60 -39.38 -2.64 -17.49
N SER A 61 -39.39 -3.97 -17.56
CA SER A 61 -39.13 -4.73 -18.80
C SER A 61 -40.35 -4.83 -19.74
N ALA A 62 -41.56 -4.66 -19.22
CA ALA A 62 -42.80 -4.75 -19.99
C ALA A 62 -43.27 -3.41 -20.59
N GLY A 63 -42.58 -2.29 -20.30
CA GLY A 63 -42.95 -0.97 -20.80
C GLY A 63 -44.32 -0.48 -20.29
N ASN A 64 -44.68 -0.86 -19.06
CA ASN A 64 -45.94 -0.47 -18.43
C ASN A 64 -45.91 1.02 -18.07
N GLU A 65 -46.97 1.80 -18.29
CA GLU A 65 -46.95 3.27 -18.07
C GLU A 65 -46.69 3.66 -16.59
N ASP A 66 -46.94 2.75 -15.64
CA ASP A 66 -46.61 2.93 -14.22
C ASP A 66 -45.13 2.68 -13.87
N TYR A 67 -44.35 2.11 -14.81
CA TYR A 67 -42.95 1.72 -14.64
C TYR A 67 -42.11 2.22 -15.82
N LEU A 68 -41.24 3.20 -15.58
CA LEU A 68 -40.39 3.77 -16.63
C LEU A 68 -39.44 2.70 -17.21
N PRO A 69 -39.09 2.77 -18.51
CA PRO A 69 -38.15 1.83 -19.12
C PRO A 69 -36.75 1.96 -18.51
N LEU A 70 -35.94 0.90 -18.64
CA LEU A 70 -34.52 0.90 -18.29
C LEU A 70 -33.77 1.92 -19.17
N HIS A 71 -33.33 3.05 -18.61
CA HIS A 71 -32.64 4.10 -19.37
C HIS A 71 -31.23 4.39 -18.84
N LEU A 72 -30.28 4.49 -19.77
CA LEU A 72 -28.90 4.92 -19.50
C LEU A 72 -28.87 6.45 -19.37
N GLY A 73 -28.85 6.95 -18.13
CA GLY A 73 -28.37 8.26 -17.66
C GLY A 73 -28.95 9.57 -18.24
N SER A 74 -29.17 9.68 -19.55
CA SER A 74 -29.30 10.97 -20.25
C SER A 74 -30.70 11.32 -20.78
N GLU A 75 -31.72 10.47 -20.58
CA GLU A 75 -33.08 10.69 -21.10
C GLU A 75 -34.14 10.59 -20.01
N PHE A 76 -34.15 11.52 -19.05
CA PHE A 76 -35.27 11.70 -18.12
C PHE A 76 -36.12 12.89 -18.55
N ALA A 77 -37.25 12.62 -19.21
CA ALA A 77 -38.32 13.60 -19.35
C ALA A 77 -39.71 12.93 -19.31
N ALA A 78 -40.46 13.35 -18.28
CA ALA A 78 -41.91 13.42 -18.16
C ALA A 78 -42.70 12.23 -17.57
N ALA A 79 -43.36 12.58 -16.46
CA ALA A 79 -44.64 12.09 -15.93
C ALA A 79 -44.64 10.82 -15.07
N LEU A 80 -44.15 10.97 -13.83
CA LEU A 80 -44.65 10.20 -12.69
C LEU A 80 -45.45 11.11 -11.76
N PRO A 81 -46.36 10.57 -10.91
CA PRO A 81 -47.37 11.40 -10.27
C PRO A 81 -46.83 12.44 -9.26
N HIS A 82 -45.58 12.34 -8.78
CA HIS A 82 -45.01 13.30 -7.83
C HIS A 82 -43.48 13.51 -8.05
N ASN A 83 -43.10 14.68 -8.56
CA ASN A 83 -41.74 15.15 -8.86
C ASN A 83 -40.85 15.33 -7.61
N ARG A 84 -40.16 14.30 -7.10
CA ARG A 84 -39.23 14.43 -5.95
C ARG A 84 -37.85 13.79 -6.13
N CYS A 85 -37.63 13.07 -7.23
CA CYS A 85 -36.30 12.67 -7.68
C CYS A 85 -36.15 13.22 -9.10
N THR A 86 -35.08 13.97 -9.38
CA THR A 86 -34.75 14.43 -10.74
C THR A 86 -33.38 13.90 -11.11
N VAL A 87 -33.28 13.14 -12.21
CA VAL A 87 -32.02 12.54 -12.66
C VAL A 87 -31.48 13.32 -13.86
N PHE A 88 -30.19 13.65 -13.83
CA PHE A 88 -29.48 14.39 -14.86
C PHE A 88 -28.18 13.67 -15.22
N ALA A 89 -28.11 13.05 -16.40
CA ALA A 89 -26.91 12.37 -16.92
C ALA A 89 -26.33 11.30 -15.97
N ASP A 90 -25.52 11.70 -15.01
CA ASP A 90 -24.82 10.93 -14.00
C ASP A 90 -25.34 11.18 -12.56
N GLU A 91 -26.08 12.27 -12.31
CA GLU A 91 -26.52 12.64 -10.95
C GLU A 91 -28.03 12.43 -10.71
N ALA A 92 -28.41 12.23 -9.45
CA ALA A 92 -29.80 12.20 -8.99
C ALA A 92 -30.05 13.22 -7.85
N ILE A 93 -30.93 14.19 -8.08
CA ILE A 93 -31.39 15.15 -7.08
C ILE A 93 -32.59 14.57 -6.33
N LEU A 94 -32.44 14.33 -5.03
CA LEU A 94 -33.49 13.86 -4.13
C LEU A 94 -34.04 15.04 -3.33
N GLU A 95 -35.31 15.40 -3.54
CA GLU A 95 -35.98 16.55 -2.94
C GLU A 95 -37.12 16.10 -2.01
N PRO A 96 -36.83 15.74 -0.74
CA PRO A 96 -37.83 15.18 0.16
C PRO A 96 -38.88 16.22 0.61
N ALA A 97 -38.60 17.53 0.57
CA ALA A 97 -39.56 18.60 0.87
C ALA A 97 -40.04 19.37 -0.36
N TRP A 98 -41.31 19.81 -0.31
CA TRP A 98 -41.93 20.67 -1.32
C TRP A 98 -42.05 22.11 -0.84
N GLY A 99 -41.50 23.07 -1.59
CA GLY A 99 -42.03 24.44 -1.73
C GLY A 99 -42.38 25.25 -0.47
N GLY A 100 -41.88 24.93 0.72
CA GLY A 100 -42.12 25.68 1.95
C GLY A 100 -43.45 25.39 2.69
N GLU A 101 -44.23 24.36 2.33
CA GLU A 101 -45.46 24.01 3.07
C GLU A 101 -45.29 22.82 4.03
N THR A 102 -45.64 23.07 5.29
CA THR A 102 -45.62 22.12 6.41
C THR A 102 -46.89 21.27 6.45
N ARG A 103 -46.98 20.24 5.60
CA ARG A 103 -47.92 19.13 5.85
C ARG A 103 -47.20 17.90 6.40
N THR A 104 -47.66 17.47 7.57
CA THR A 104 -47.23 16.26 8.28
C THR A 104 -47.60 15.03 7.43
N GLY A 105 -46.60 14.42 6.80
CA GLY A 105 -46.72 13.24 5.95
C GLY A 105 -45.83 13.26 4.69
N ASP A 106 -45.36 14.43 4.27
CA ASP A 106 -44.81 14.66 2.92
C ASP A 106 -43.29 14.91 2.89
N GLY A 107 -42.47 14.01 3.43
CA GLY A 107 -41.03 14.23 3.64
C GLY A 107 -40.09 13.13 3.16
N LEU A 108 -40.32 12.55 1.97
CA LEU A 108 -39.45 11.50 1.40
C LEU A 108 -39.26 11.63 -0.12
N ALA A 109 -38.09 11.19 -0.59
CA ALA A 109 -37.71 11.05 -2.00
C ALA A 109 -36.90 9.76 -2.17
N TYR A 110 -37.11 9.00 -3.26
CA TYR A 110 -36.26 7.84 -3.53
C TYR A 110 -36.01 7.58 -5.01
N CYS A 111 -34.92 6.85 -5.25
CA CYS A 111 -34.51 6.38 -6.55
C CYS A 111 -33.99 4.92 -6.41
N ILE A 112 -34.33 4.05 -7.37
CA ILE A 112 -33.93 2.64 -7.44
C ILE A 112 -32.87 2.49 -8.53
N TYR A 113 -31.79 1.79 -8.21
CA TYR A 113 -30.60 1.58 -9.02
C TYR A 113 -30.43 0.11 -9.34
N ARG A 114 -30.01 -0.19 -10.58
CA ARG A 114 -29.47 -1.50 -10.99
C ARG A 114 -27.96 -1.43 -11.02
N MET A 115 -27.31 -2.41 -10.41
CA MET A 115 -25.87 -2.59 -10.46
C MET A 115 -25.54 -4.01 -10.91
N GLN A 116 -24.38 -4.19 -11.52
CA GLN A 116 -23.85 -5.51 -11.88
C GLN A 116 -22.87 -5.95 -10.79
N ALA A 117 -23.17 -7.05 -10.10
CA ALA A 117 -22.22 -7.68 -9.20
C ALA A 117 -21.16 -8.46 -10.02
N ALA A 118 -19.93 -8.55 -9.50
CA ALA A 118 -18.93 -9.43 -10.11
C ALA A 118 -19.33 -10.90 -9.91
N ALA A 119 -19.05 -11.74 -10.91
CA ALA A 119 -19.62 -13.08 -11.02
C ALA A 119 -19.31 -14.01 -9.84
N ASP A 120 -18.22 -13.74 -9.10
CA ASP A 120 -17.71 -14.57 -8.00
C ASP A 120 -17.64 -13.82 -6.66
N SER A 121 -18.16 -12.58 -6.58
CA SER A 121 -18.05 -11.77 -5.36
C SER A 121 -18.87 -12.36 -4.22
N GLN A 122 -18.22 -12.77 -3.13
CA GLN A 122 -18.92 -13.22 -1.92
C GLN A 122 -19.40 -12.05 -1.07
N SER A 123 -18.72 -10.91 -1.16
CA SER A 123 -19.00 -9.68 -0.45
C SER A 123 -18.80 -8.48 -1.37
N ALA A 124 -19.33 -7.32 -0.98
CA ALA A 124 -19.20 -6.07 -1.73
C ALA A 124 -19.29 -4.85 -0.81
N VAL A 125 -18.91 -3.68 -1.31
CA VAL A 125 -19.13 -2.38 -0.70
C VAL A 125 -20.05 -1.59 -1.63
N LEU A 126 -21.16 -1.10 -1.08
CA LEU A 126 -22.00 -0.12 -1.73
C LEU A 126 -21.59 1.27 -1.24
N GLU A 127 -21.08 2.12 -2.12
CA GLU A 127 -20.63 3.47 -1.78
C GLU A 127 -21.52 4.52 -2.45
N LEU A 128 -21.84 5.58 -1.71
CA LEU A 128 -22.59 6.73 -2.21
C LEU A 128 -21.70 7.97 -2.17
N THR A 129 -21.59 8.68 -3.28
CA THR A 129 -20.90 9.96 -3.36
C THR A 129 -21.90 11.08 -3.58
N TRP A 130 -21.82 12.14 -2.78
CA TRP A 130 -22.76 13.26 -2.83
C TRP A 130 -22.11 14.51 -3.43
N SER A 131 -22.81 15.16 -4.34
CA SER A 131 -22.45 16.49 -4.85
C SER A 131 -22.87 17.55 -3.83
N GLY A 132 -21.90 18.12 -3.13
CA GLY A 132 -22.13 19.14 -2.10
C GLY A 132 -22.29 18.54 -0.69
N LEU A 133 -23.29 18.99 0.06
CA LEU A 133 -23.51 18.51 1.44
C LEU A 133 -24.27 17.18 1.43
N PRO A 134 -23.75 16.12 2.06
CA PRO A 134 -24.45 14.84 2.18
C PRO A 134 -25.70 14.97 3.08
N PRO A 135 -26.61 13.98 3.03
CA PRO A 135 -27.76 13.91 3.93
C PRO A 135 -27.36 14.04 5.40
N ALA A 136 -28.22 14.66 6.20
CA ALA A 136 -28.03 14.66 7.64
C ALA A 136 -28.07 13.22 8.20
N GLY A 137 -27.27 12.93 9.22
CA GLY A 137 -27.22 11.60 9.82
C GLY A 137 -28.61 11.04 10.18
N GLY A 138 -28.89 9.81 9.77
CA GLY A 138 -30.17 9.14 9.99
C GLY A 138 -31.33 9.57 9.08
N THR A 139 -31.06 10.40 8.07
CA THR A 139 -32.10 10.83 7.10
C THR A 139 -32.08 10.05 5.78
N CYS A 140 -30.99 9.33 5.48
CA CYS A 140 -30.86 8.48 4.30
C CYS A 140 -30.95 6.99 4.68
N PHE A 141 -31.69 6.22 3.89
CA PHE A 141 -31.89 4.79 4.04
C PHE A 141 -31.62 4.06 2.73
N ILE A 142 -31.00 2.89 2.84
CA ILE A 142 -30.73 2.00 1.72
C ILE A 142 -31.64 0.78 1.82
N GLY A 143 -32.39 0.51 0.75
CA GLY A 143 -33.17 -0.70 0.57
C GLY A 143 -32.49 -1.63 -0.43
N LEU A 144 -32.09 -2.83 -0.04
CA LEU A 144 -31.47 -3.83 -0.92
C LEU A 144 -32.46 -4.93 -1.27
N ALA A 145 -32.56 -5.31 -2.54
CA ALA A 145 -33.38 -6.45 -2.92
C ALA A 145 -32.75 -7.75 -2.43
N ASN A 146 -33.52 -8.54 -1.68
CA ASN A 146 -33.18 -9.90 -1.33
C ASN A 146 -34.01 -10.87 -2.16
N TRP A 147 -33.35 -11.56 -3.09
CA TRP A 147 -33.98 -12.43 -4.09
C TRP A 147 -34.50 -13.74 -3.51
N ASP A 148 -33.90 -14.25 -2.43
CA ASP A 148 -34.35 -15.47 -1.75
C ASP A 148 -35.71 -15.26 -1.06
N SER A 149 -35.87 -14.13 -0.39
CA SER A 149 -37.10 -13.78 0.33
C SER A 149 -38.12 -13.06 -0.53
N GLY A 150 -37.70 -12.51 -1.68
CA GLY A 150 -38.52 -11.64 -2.52
C GLY A 150 -38.90 -10.32 -1.85
N ARG A 151 -38.09 -9.84 -0.89
CA ARG A 151 -38.35 -8.63 -0.09
C ARG A 151 -37.18 -7.65 -0.15
N TRP A 152 -37.43 -6.42 0.28
CA TRP A 152 -36.37 -5.42 0.49
C TRP A 152 -35.82 -5.51 1.92
N GLN A 153 -34.50 -5.43 2.05
CA GLN A 153 -33.79 -5.29 3.32
C GLN A 153 -33.40 -3.83 3.51
N TRP A 154 -33.82 -3.20 4.62
CA TRP A 154 -33.64 -1.78 4.86
C TRP A 154 -32.68 -1.50 6.00
N GLN A 155 -31.83 -0.48 5.81
CA GLN A 155 -31.00 0.09 6.87
C GLN A 155 -30.73 1.56 6.63
N ALA A 156 -30.35 2.28 7.70
CA ALA A 156 -29.85 3.65 7.56
C ALA A 156 -28.47 3.65 6.89
N LEU A 157 -28.18 4.67 6.08
CA LEU A 157 -26.86 4.86 5.50
C LEU A 157 -25.85 5.16 6.63
N PRO A 158 -24.70 4.46 6.69
CA PRO A 158 -23.63 4.77 7.63
C PRO A 158 -23.05 6.18 7.45
N ALA A 159 -22.35 6.67 8.47
CA ALA A 159 -21.83 8.05 8.48
C ALA A 159 -20.66 8.30 7.50
N ASP A 160 -20.02 7.23 7.02
CA ASP A 160 -18.98 7.23 6.00
C ASP A 160 -19.54 6.97 4.59
N ASP A 161 -20.87 6.98 4.42
CA ASP A 161 -21.58 6.77 3.15
C ASP A 161 -21.28 5.41 2.47
N LYS A 162 -20.66 4.47 3.19
CA LYS A 162 -20.30 3.14 2.71
C LYS A 162 -21.04 2.05 3.45
N LEU A 163 -21.55 1.07 2.71
CA LEU A 163 -22.26 -0.06 3.26
C LEU A 163 -21.58 -1.38 2.90
N GLN A 164 -21.11 -2.08 3.92
CA GLN A 164 -20.47 -3.39 3.80
C GLN A 164 -21.53 -4.49 3.61
N LEU A 165 -21.47 -5.18 2.47
CA LEU A 165 -22.33 -6.30 2.12
C LEU A 165 -21.54 -7.59 2.31
N ALA A 166 -21.71 -8.24 3.46
CA ALA A 166 -20.94 -9.43 3.81
C ALA A 166 -21.32 -10.69 3.03
N ASP A 167 -22.49 -10.70 2.38
CA ASP A 167 -23.01 -11.83 1.61
C ASP A 167 -23.84 -11.34 0.42
N MET A 168 -23.32 -11.57 -0.78
CA MET A 168 -23.98 -11.20 -2.04
C MET A 168 -24.92 -12.27 -2.58
N SER A 169 -24.90 -13.50 -2.04
CA SER A 169 -25.62 -14.65 -2.59
C SER A 169 -27.13 -14.45 -2.70
N SER A 170 -27.70 -13.68 -1.77
CA SER A 170 -29.12 -13.35 -1.75
C SER A 170 -29.46 -11.97 -2.34
N LEU A 171 -28.45 -11.17 -2.68
CA LEU A 171 -28.58 -9.78 -3.14
C LEU A 171 -28.43 -9.60 -4.66
N ALA A 172 -27.90 -10.61 -5.33
CA ALA A 172 -27.77 -10.66 -6.79
C ALA A 172 -28.75 -11.67 -7.40
N ASP A 173 -29.36 -11.33 -8.54
CA ASP A 173 -30.18 -12.28 -9.30
C ASP A 173 -29.32 -13.31 -10.07
N GLN A 174 -29.96 -14.23 -10.79
CA GLN A 174 -29.24 -15.25 -11.60
C GLN A 174 -28.37 -14.65 -12.72
N SER A 175 -28.59 -13.39 -13.07
CA SER A 175 -27.81 -12.63 -14.06
C SER A 175 -26.84 -11.64 -13.39
N GLN A 176 -26.60 -11.80 -12.07
CA GLN A 176 -25.73 -10.96 -11.26
C GLN A 176 -26.18 -9.49 -11.15
N HIS A 177 -27.47 -9.20 -11.32
CA HIS A 177 -28.00 -7.86 -11.05
C HIS A 177 -28.33 -7.68 -9.57
N CYS A 178 -27.85 -6.59 -8.98
CA CYS A 178 -28.24 -6.11 -7.67
C CYS A 178 -29.18 -4.91 -7.81
N LEU A 179 -30.18 -4.80 -6.92
CA LEU A 179 -31.04 -3.64 -6.82
C LEU A 179 -30.86 -2.95 -5.47
N ALA A 180 -30.60 -1.64 -5.53
CA ALA A 180 -30.55 -0.78 -4.35
C ALA A 180 -31.54 0.38 -4.51
N THR A 181 -32.24 0.72 -3.44
CA THR A 181 -33.06 1.93 -3.32
C THR A 181 -32.35 2.89 -2.40
N VAL A 182 -32.12 4.12 -2.85
CA VAL A 182 -31.70 5.24 -1.99
C VAL A 182 -32.94 6.04 -1.64
N LEU A 183 -33.31 6.05 -0.36
CA LEU A 183 -34.45 6.80 0.17
C LEU A 183 -33.96 7.87 1.13
N LEU A 184 -34.24 9.12 0.77
CA LEU A 184 -33.99 10.29 1.60
C LEU A 184 -35.27 10.74 2.30
N THR A 185 -35.15 11.13 3.57
CA THR A 185 -36.24 11.68 4.38
C THR A 185 -35.88 13.08 4.90
N GLY A 186 -36.87 13.88 5.28
CA GLY A 186 -36.64 15.20 5.87
C GLY A 186 -36.94 16.36 4.92
N GLN A 187 -36.18 17.46 5.05
CA GLN A 187 -36.47 18.71 4.32
C GLN A 187 -35.34 19.21 3.41
N THR A 188 -34.15 18.61 3.49
CA THR A 188 -32.99 19.06 2.72
C THR A 188 -32.91 18.27 1.42
N ALA A 189 -32.78 18.96 0.30
CA ALA A 189 -32.45 18.30 -0.97
C ALA A 189 -30.97 17.91 -1.00
N CYS A 190 -30.68 16.73 -1.52
CA CYS A 190 -29.31 16.24 -1.70
C CYS A 190 -29.12 15.77 -3.15
N VAL A 191 -27.91 15.93 -3.67
CA VAL A 191 -27.54 15.47 -5.01
C VAL A 191 -26.64 14.26 -4.86
N LEU A 192 -27.13 13.09 -5.24
CA LEU A 192 -26.32 11.88 -5.32
C LEU A 192 -25.54 11.94 -6.64
N ALA A 193 -24.22 12.08 -6.54
CA ALA A 193 -23.33 12.12 -7.68
C ALA A 193 -23.03 10.73 -8.21
N GLU A 194 -22.82 9.76 -7.31
CA GLU A 194 -22.51 8.38 -7.67
C GLU A 194 -23.10 7.40 -6.66
N ILE A 195 -23.50 6.24 -7.15
CA ILE A 195 -23.66 5.04 -6.34
C ILE A 195 -22.95 3.90 -7.06
N SER A 196 -22.05 3.22 -6.35
CA SER A 196 -21.21 2.17 -6.91
C SER A 196 -21.21 0.93 -6.03
N LEU A 197 -21.05 -0.21 -6.68
CA LEU A 197 -20.86 -1.51 -6.04
C LEU A 197 -19.46 -2.02 -6.42
N SER A 198 -18.59 -2.18 -5.43
CA SER A 198 -17.23 -2.70 -5.61
C SER A 198 -17.00 -3.91 -4.73
N GLU A 199 -15.96 -4.69 -4.99
CA GLU A 199 -15.48 -5.65 -4.00
C GLU A 199 -14.92 -4.89 -2.77
N PRO A 200 -14.93 -5.49 -1.57
CA PRO A 200 -14.23 -4.91 -0.45
C PRO A 200 -12.75 -4.79 -0.76
N PRO A 201 -12.08 -3.71 -0.32
CA PRO A 201 -10.64 -3.60 -0.49
C PRO A 201 -9.97 -4.84 0.13
N ALA A 202 -9.01 -5.40 -0.60
CA ALA A 202 -8.26 -6.57 -0.13
C ALA A 202 -7.59 -6.25 1.21
N VAL A 203 -7.79 -7.12 2.21
CA VAL A 203 -7.04 -7.05 3.46
C VAL A 203 -5.65 -7.59 3.18
N LEU A 204 -4.69 -6.69 3.00
CA LEU A 204 -3.31 -7.05 2.75
C LEU A 204 -2.68 -7.68 4.00
N SER A 205 -2.00 -8.82 3.83
CA SER A 205 -1.22 -9.43 4.91
C SER A 205 0.13 -8.75 5.13
N TYR A 206 0.61 -8.05 4.10
CA TYR A 206 1.87 -7.31 4.09
C TYR A 206 1.70 -5.90 3.49
N PRO A 207 0.89 -5.02 4.10
CA PRO A 207 0.79 -3.65 3.63
C PRO A 207 2.14 -2.93 3.81
N ILE A 208 2.65 -2.36 2.73
CA ILE A 208 3.92 -1.63 2.75
C ILE A 208 3.63 -0.22 3.22
N VAL A 209 4.19 0.14 4.38
CA VAL A 209 4.13 1.51 4.90
C VAL A 209 5.02 2.39 4.02
N ASP A 210 4.57 3.60 3.74
CA ASP A 210 5.30 4.58 2.95
C ASP A 210 6.69 4.91 3.55
N SER A 211 7.62 5.36 2.70
CA SER A 211 8.96 5.76 3.14
C SER A 211 8.93 7.01 4.03
N GLY A 212 7.89 7.84 3.91
CA GLY A 212 7.75 9.14 4.54
C GLY A 212 8.42 10.27 3.76
N GLN A 213 9.07 9.99 2.63
CA GLN A 213 9.78 11.00 1.84
C GLN A 213 8.79 11.99 1.21
N ASP A 214 8.95 13.27 1.52
CA ASP A 214 8.00 14.34 1.15
C ASP A 214 8.62 15.43 0.25
N THR A 215 9.89 15.25 -0.13
CA THR A 215 10.66 16.24 -0.88
C THR A 215 11.51 15.59 -1.97
N SER A 216 11.47 16.19 -3.16
CA SER A 216 12.22 15.76 -4.35
C SER A 216 13.54 16.51 -4.50
N HIS A 217 14.60 15.83 -4.93
CA HIS A 217 15.96 16.36 -4.99
C HIS A 217 16.70 16.01 -6.29
N ASP A 218 17.48 16.96 -6.82
CA ASP A 218 18.37 16.73 -7.97
C ASP A 218 19.66 15.97 -7.59
N VAL A 219 20.59 15.81 -8.54
CA VAL A 219 21.89 15.15 -8.33
C VAL A 219 22.81 15.85 -7.33
N ASN A 220 22.58 17.13 -7.03
CA ASN A 220 23.35 17.90 -6.06
C ASN A 220 22.66 17.96 -4.69
N GLY A 221 21.49 17.34 -4.52
CA GLY A 221 20.70 17.43 -3.31
C GLY A 221 19.89 18.73 -3.20
N GLN A 222 19.69 19.46 -4.29
CA GLN A 222 18.83 20.65 -4.28
C GLN A 222 17.37 20.25 -4.42
N LEU A 223 16.50 20.90 -3.63
CA LEU A 223 15.05 20.73 -3.73
C LEU A 223 14.56 21.10 -5.14
N VAL A 224 13.77 20.20 -5.71
CA VAL A 224 13.11 20.37 -7.01
C VAL A 224 11.64 20.00 -6.89
N ASN A 225 10.81 20.53 -7.79
CA ASN A 225 9.40 20.13 -7.92
C ASN A 225 9.10 19.84 -9.40
N PRO A 226 9.59 18.70 -9.91
CA PRO A 226 9.56 18.40 -11.34
C PRO A 226 8.15 17.99 -11.79
N LEU A 227 7.65 18.64 -12.83
CA LEU A 227 6.39 18.28 -13.49
C LEU A 227 6.58 17.03 -14.37
N PRO A 228 5.51 16.31 -14.72
CA PRO A 228 5.58 15.19 -15.66
C PRO A 228 6.38 15.53 -16.93
N GLY A 229 7.32 14.64 -17.28
CA GLY A 229 8.23 14.78 -18.41
C GLY A 229 9.46 15.69 -18.17
N GLN A 230 9.61 16.29 -16.99
CA GLN A 230 10.83 17.02 -16.61
C GLN A 230 11.88 16.09 -15.99
N PRO A 231 13.18 16.46 -16.04
CA PRO A 231 14.22 15.76 -15.29
C PRO A 231 13.83 15.60 -13.82
N PHE A 232 14.12 14.42 -13.26
CA PHE A 232 13.85 14.04 -11.88
C PHE A 232 12.35 13.89 -11.51
N HIS A 233 11.42 13.88 -12.48
CA HIS A 233 10.05 13.43 -12.22
C HIS A 233 10.02 11.92 -11.95
N GLY A 234 9.13 11.46 -11.06
CA GLY A 234 8.96 10.06 -10.67
C GLY A 234 9.63 9.68 -9.34
N GLN A 235 10.00 10.67 -8.52
CA GLN A 235 10.58 10.41 -7.19
C GLN A 235 9.53 9.94 -6.19
N ASP A 236 9.98 9.27 -5.14
CA ASP A 236 9.15 8.75 -4.04
C ASP A 236 8.16 9.81 -3.51
N ALA A 237 8.65 11.02 -3.26
CA ALA A 237 7.86 12.17 -2.81
C ALA A 237 6.74 12.65 -3.74
N GLN A 238 6.61 12.06 -4.94
CA GLN A 238 5.57 12.41 -5.93
C GLN A 238 4.46 11.36 -5.99
N TYR A 239 4.54 10.29 -5.21
CA TYR A 239 3.51 9.25 -5.10
C TYR A 239 2.94 9.22 -3.68
N ASP A 240 1.64 8.98 -3.58
CA ASP A 240 0.96 8.86 -2.30
C ASP A 240 1.06 7.41 -1.81
N GLY A 241 1.90 7.15 -0.80
CA GLY A 241 1.96 5.85 -0.13
C GLY A 241 1.13 5.76 1.15
N LEU A 242 0.99 4.54 1.69
CA LEU A 242 0.34 4.29 2.98
C LEU A 242 1.15 4.89 4.15
N GLN A 243 0.87 6.14 4.49
CA GLN A 243 1.62 6.90 5.49
C GLN A 243 1.69 6.19 6.85
N PRO A 244 2.86 6.21 7.55
CA PRO A 244 2.99 5.61 8.88
C PRO A 244 1.92 6.10 9.85
N SER A 245 1.29 5.17 10.56
CA SER A 245 0.27 5.49 11.57
C SER A 245 0.49 4.67 12.83
N TYR A 246 0.78 5.35 13.94
CA TYR A 246 1.08 4.71 15.21
C TYR A 246 0.13 5.14 16.34
N THR A 247 -0.13 4.22 17.27
CA THR A 247 -0.85 4.48 18.52
C THR A 247 0.06 4.12 19.70
N ASP A 248 0.39 5.10 20.55
CA ASP A 248 0.98 4.83 21.86
C ASP A 248 -0.12 4.35 22.81
N ASN A 249 -0.01 3.09 23.29
CA ASN A 249 -1.01 2.49 24.16
C ASN A 249 -0.86 2.93 25.63
N GLY A 250 0.18 3.70 25.97
CA GLY A 250 0.44 4.21 27.32
C GLY A 250 0.94 3.15 28.31
N ASP A 251 1.34 1.97 27.82
CA ASP A 251 1.79 0.81 28.60
C ASP A 251 3.18 0.30 28.19
N GLY A 252 3.92 1.12 27.43
CA GLY A 252 5.22 0.79 26.86
C GLY A 252 5.15 0.04 25.52
N THR A 253 3.95 -0.08 24.92
CA THR A 253 3.76 -0.64 23.58
C THR A 253 3.25 0.40 22.58
N ILE A 254 3.70 0.25 21.33
CA ILE A 254 3.26 1.05 20.18
C ILE A 254 2.55 0.12 19.21
N THR A 255 1.29 0.42 18.88
CA THR A 255 0.56 -0.26 17.79
C THR A 255 0.86 0.42 16.47
N ASP A 256 1.26 -0.35 15.47
CA ASP A 256 1.28 0.08 14.08
C ASP A 256 -0.08 -0.22 13.45
N ASN A 257 -0.84 0.85 13.17
CA ASN A 257 -2.23 0.75 12.71
C ASN A 257 -2.32 0.24 11.26
N ASN A 258 -1.23 0.27 10.50
CA ASN A 258 -1.18 -0.18 9.11
C ASN A 258 -0.79 -1.66 9.04
N THR A 259 0.28 -2.04 9.73
CA THR A 259 0.88 -3.37 9.57
C THR A 259 0.25 -4.43 10.46
N GLY A 260 -0.53 -4.04 11.48
CA GLY A 260 -1.04 -4.94 12.50
C GLY A 260 0.06 -5.49 13.42
N LEU A 261 1.27 -4.92 13.36
CA LEU A 261 2.36 -5.19 14.29
C LEU A 261 2.21 -4.31 15.54
N MET A 262 2.75 -4.80 16.64
CA MET A 262 2.88 -4.04 17.89
C MET A 262 4.31 -4.18 18.40
N TRP A 263 4.88 -3.07 18.84
CA TRP A 263 6.29 -2.92 19.15
C TRP A 263 6.50 -2.53 20.60
N VAL A 264 7.62 -2.95 21.19
CA VAL A 264 8.10 -2.32 22.42
C VAL A 264 8.57 -0.90 22.12
N GLN A 265 8.13 0.06 22.94
CA GLN A 265 8.47 1.49 22.79
C GLN A 265 9.95 1.78 23.09
N THR A 266 10.48 1.19 24.16
CA THR A 266 11.90 1.32 24.55
C THR A 266 12.66 0.02 24.26
N PRO A 267 13.69 0.01 23.41
CA PRO A 267 14.42 -1.21 23.07
C PRO A 267 15.32 -1.64 24.23
N ASN A 268 14.92 -2.69 24.96
CA ASN A 268 15.69 -3.30 26.05
C ASN A 268 16.32 -2.29 27.03
N ASN A 269 15.53 -1.33 27.52
CA ASN A 269 16.00 -0.24 28.39
C ASN A 269 17.23 0.52 27.83
N LEU A 270 17.29 0.67 26.51
CA LEU A 270 18.40 1.30 25.78
C LEU A 270 19.75 0.61 25.99
N GLN A 271 19.75 -0.72 26.22
CA GLN A 271 20.96 -1.52 26.35
C GLN A 271 21.15 -2.46 25.15
N LYS A 272 22.36 -2.42 24.58
CA LYS A 272 22.79 -3.36 23.53
C LYS A 272 23.01 -4.76 24.10
N VAL A 273 22.67 -5.77 23.30
CA VAL A 273 22.72 -7.19 23.64
C VAL A 273 23.43 -7.98 22.55
N THR A 274 23.94 -9.16 22.87
CA THR A 274 24.49 -10.05 21.84
C THR A 274 23.38 -10.76 21.10
N TYR A 275 23.64 -11.20 19.87
CA TYR A 275 22.65 -11.95 19.08
C TYR A 275 22.13 -13.18 19.83
N ALA A 276 23.00 -13.92 20.53
CA ALA A 276 22.64 -15.10 21.31
C ALA A 276 21.68 -14.83 22.48
N GLN A 277 21.58 -13.58 22.96
CA GLN A 277 20.68 -13.19 24.04
C GLN A 277 19.27 -12.86 23.54
N THR A 278 19.10 -12.54 22.25
CA THR A 278 17.88 -11.94 21.70
C THR A 278 16.63 -12.80 21.93
N ALA A 279 16.69 -14.10 21.62
CA ALA A 279 15.57 -15.02 21.79
C ALA A 279 15.14 -15.17 23.26
N GLY A 280 16.11 -15.24 24.19
CA GLY A 280 15.83 -15.34 25.62
C GLY A 280 15.21 -14.06 26.18
N ILE A 281 15.66 -12.89 25.70
CA ILE A 281 15.08 -11.60 26.08
C ILE A 281 13.65 -11.50 25.57
N ALA A 282 13.41 -11.77 24.28
CA ALA A 282 12.07 -11.70 23.69
C ALA A 282 11.08 -12.61 24.43
N ALA A 283 11.44 -13.87 24.68
CA ALA A 283 10.60 -14.83 25.39
C ALA A 283 10.32 -14.46 26.86
N GLY A 284 11.16 -13.62 27.47
CA GLY A 284 11.00 -13.15 28.84
C GLY A 284 10.24 -11.83 29.01
N LEU A 285 9.88 -11.16 27.92
CA LEU A 285 9.18 -9.88 27.96
C LEU A 285 7.71 -10.04 28.40
N ASN A 286 7.23 -9.05 29.16
CA ASN A 286 5.83 -8.90 29.57
C ASN A 286 5.32 -7.44 29.38
N THR A 287 5.92 -6.69 28.45
CA THR A 287 5.55 -5.30 28.15
C THR A 287 4.09 -5.25 27.68
N GLY A 288 3.30 -4.27 28.18
CA GLY A 288 1.85 -4.21 27.93
C GLY A 288 1.04 -5.40 28.45
N GLY A 289 1.62 -6.30 29.26
CA GLY A 289 0.97 -7.53 29.71
C GLY A 289 0.96 -8.67 28.68
N TYR A 290 1.72 -8.54 27.59
CA TYR A 290 1.82 -9.54 26.52
C TYR A 290 3.07 -10.41 26.66
N THR A 291 2.95 -11.71 26.33
CA THR A 291 4.03 -12.71 26.51
C THR A 291 4.46 -13.40 25.22
N ASP A 292 3.92 -12.99 24.08
CA ASP A 292 4.16 -13.51 22.73
C ASP A 292 5.14 -12.63 21.92
N TRP A 293 6.01 -11.89 22.62
CA TRP A 293 7.06 -11.07 22.01
C TRP A 293 8.11 -11.93 21.30
N ARG A 294 8.57 -11.44 20.14
CA ARG A 294 9.60 -12.09 19.32
C ARG A 294 10.61 -11.08 18.79
N VAL A 295 11.75 -11.59 18.36
CA VAL A 295 12.75 -10.82 17.59
C VAL A 295 12.15 -10.54 16.21
N PRO A 296 12.13 -9.29 15.72
CA PRO A 296 11.53 -8.95 14.43
C PRO A 296 12.32 -9.56 13.28
N THR A 297 11.67 -9.89 12.17
CA THR A 297 12.37 -10.13 10.89
C THR A 297 12.95 -8.81 10.37
N ILE A 298 13.84 -8.89 9.39
CA ILE A 298 14.38 -7.66 8.78
C ILE A 298 13.30 -6.85 8.05
N LYS A 299 12.33 -7.50 7.39
CA LYS A 299 11.19 -6.83 6.74
C LYS A 299 10.30 -6.10 7.75
N GLU A 300 10.03 -6.71 8.90
CA GLU A 300 9.29 -6.04 9.98
C GLU A 300 10.07 -4.86 10.56
N LEU A 301 11.34 -5.05 10.88
CA LEU A 301 12.15 -4.00 11.47
C LEU A 301 12.34 -2.82 10.52
N TYR A 302 12.45 -3.09 9.22
CA TYR A 302 12.58 -2.08 8.18
C TYR A 302 11.29 -1.30 7.94
N SER A 303 10.11 -1.85 8.26
CA SER A 303 8.83 -1.12 8.15
C SER A 303 8.81 0.18 8.97
N LEU A 304 9.59 0.23 10.06
CA LEU A 304 9.74 1.40 10.94
C LEU A 304 10.64 2.50 10.39
N ILE A 305 11.36 2.28 9.29
CA ILE A 305 12.29 3.30 8.78
C ILE A 305 11.49 4.52 8.28
N ASP A 306 11.95 5.72 8.65
CA ASP A 306 11.42 7.00 8.19
C ASP A 306 12.50 7.72 7.39
N PHE A 307 12.32 7.81 6.08
CA PHE A 307 13.30 8.39 5.15
C PHE A 307 13.36 9.93 5.16
N ARG A 308 12.65 10.58 6.09
CA ARG A 308 12.90 11.97 6.48
C ARG A 308 14.07 12.11 7.46
N GLY A 309 14.60 10.99 7.96
CA GLY A 309 15.82 10.94 8.76
C GLY A 309 17.03 11.50 8.01
N LYS A 310 18.08 11.83 8.77
CA LYS A 310 19.34 12.39 8.30
C LYS A 310 20.47 11.80 9.14
N THR A 311 21.47 11.18 8.51
CA THR A 311 22.59 10.58 9.27
C THR A 311 23.34 11.63 10.09
N GLY A 312 23.62 12.79 9.48
CA GLY A 312 24.41 13.85 10.08
C GLY A 312 25.90 13.52 10.18
N MET A 313 26.66 14.47 10.73
CA MET A 313 28.08 14.31 11.01
C MET A 313 28.34 13.95 12.48
N SER A 314 27.32 14.06 13.33
CA SER A 314 27.31 13.81 14.77
C SER A 314 25.89 13.49 15.26
N ALA A 315 25.77 13.03 16.51
CA ALA A 315 24.45 12.84 17.14
C ALA A 315 23.63 14.15 17.26
N ALA A 316 24.29 15.31 17.31
CA ALA A 316 23.63 16.60 17.53
C ALA A 316 22.97 17.18 16.27
N ASP A 317 23.43 16.78 15.09
CA ASP A 317 22.89 17.24 13.80
C ASP A 317 22.22 16.12 12.99
N GLY A 318 22.24 14.89 13.51
CA GLY A 318 21.48 13.77 12.99
C GLY A 318 20.00 13.86 13.37
N VAL A 319 19.17 13.29 12.50
CA VAL A 319 17.76 13.00 12.74
C VAL A 319 17.60 11.49 12.51
N PRO A 320 17.24 10.68 13.51
CA PRO A 320 17.18 9.24 13.29
C PRO A 320 16.06 8.91 12.30
N TYR A 321 16.29 7.86 11.51
CA TYR A 321 15.37 7.32 10.51
C TYR A 321 14.23 6.51 11.17
N ILE A 322 13.64 7.03 12.24
CA ILE A 322 12.51 6.44 12.97
C ILE A 322 11.72 7.56 13.65
N ASP A 323 10.40 7.42 13.74
CA ASP A 323 9.55 8.41 14.40
C ASP A 323 9.76 8.41 15.92
N THR A 324 10.58 9.33 16.40
CA THR A 324 10.89 9.52 17.83
C THR A 324 9.73 10.06 18.66
N SER A 325 8.60 10.42 18.04
CA SER A 325 7.36 10.72 18.77
C SER A 325 6.76 9.47 19.41
N TYR A 326 7.05 8.30 18.84
CA TYR A 326 6.53 7.00 19.29
C TYR A 326 7.62 6.07 19.79
N PHE A 327 8.81 6.09 19.20
CA PHE A 327 9.87 5.13 19.48
C PHE A 327 11.08 5.77 20.16
N ASP A 328 11.43 5.28 21.34
CA ASP A 328 12.65 5.73 22.01
C ASP A 328 13.88 5.29 21.21
N PHE A 329 14.80 6.22 21.02
CA PHE A 329 16.02 6.01 20.26
C PHE A 329 17.20 6.71 20.95
N ILE A 330 18.39 6.08 20.87
CA ILE A 330 19.66 6.71 21.22
C ILE A 330 20.71 6.43 20.14
N TYR A 331 21.57 7.40 19.89
CA TYR A 331 22.80 7.25 19.11
C TYR A 331 23.85 6.42 19.90
N GLY A 332 24.91 6.01 19.21
CA GLY A 332 26.06 5.35 19.84
C GLY A 332 26.74 6.23 20.89
N ASP A 333 27.33 5.60 21.92
CA ASP A 333 27.96 6.28 23.04
C ASP A 333 29.42 6.63 22.75
N GLU A 334 29.64 7.86 22.29
CA GLU A 334 30.97 8.40 21.98
C GLU A 334 31.89 8.47 23.21
N SER A 335 31.32 8.50 24.43
CA SER A 335 32.12 8.45 25.67
C SER A 335 32.75 7.07 25.91
N GLN A 336 32.22 6.03 25.27
CA GLN A 336 32.72 4.65 25.31
C GLN A 336 33.50 4.27 24.03
N GLY A 337 33.79 5.24 23.16
CA GLY A 337 34.55 5.03 21.93
C GLY A 337 33.71 4.51 20.76
N GLU A 338 32.38 4.51 20.88
CA GLU A 338 31.48 4.26 19.75
C GLU A 338 31.40 5.51 18.85
N ARG A 339 31.01 5.32 17.59
CA ARG A 339 30.58 6.43 16.72
C ARG A 339 29.11 6.72 17.00
N HIS A 340 28.64 7.94 16.73
CA HIS A 340 27.21 8.25 16.87
C HIS A 340 26.31 7.30 16.05
N ILE A 341 26.76 6.84 14.87
CA ILE A 341 26.04 5.87 14.04
C ILE A 341 26.12 4.41 14.52
N ASP A 342 26.84 4.10 15.60
CA ASP A 342 26.89 2.74 16.15
C ASP A 342 25.60 2.44 16.95
N ALA A 343 24.46 2.44 16.25
CA ALA A 343 23.13 2.27 16.81
C ALA A 343 22.31 1.22 16.04
N GLN A 344 22.95 0.11 15.69
CA GLN A 344 22.34 -0.98 14.95
C GLN A 344 21.31 -1.75 15.79
N TYR A 345 20.32 -2.36 15.14
CA TYR A 345 19.28 -3.19 15.74
C TYR A 345 19.30 -4.59 15.15
N TRP A 346 19.24 -5.60 16.04
CA TRP A 346 19.14 -6.99 15.64
C TRP A 346 17.77 -7.30 15.01
N SER A 347 17.80 -8.01 13.88
CA SER A 347 16.67 -8.79 13.37
C SER A 347 16.88 -10.28 13.62
N SER A 348 15.87 -11.11 13.33
CA SER A 348 15.95 -12.57 13.29
C SER A 348 16.40 -13.12 11.93
N THR A 349 16.66 -12.25 10.95
CA THR A 349 17.03 -12.63 9.59
C THR A 349 18.54 -12.73 9.45
N GLN A 350 19.05 -13.95 9.54
CA GLN A 350 20.45 -14.25 9.27
C GLN A 350 20.74 -14.27 7.77
N TYR A 351 21.91 -13.78 7.37
CA TYR A 351 22.37 -13.94 6.01
C TYR A 351 22.73 -15.41 5.77
N VAL A 352 22.31 -15.96 4.63
CA VAL A 352 22.52 -17.37 4.29
C VAL A 352 23.96 -17.69 3.90
N SER A 353 24.79 -16.68 3.66
CA SER A 353 26.24 -16.79 3.43
C SER A 353 27.04 -16.05 4.52
N THR A 354 28.30 -15.77 4.24
CA THR A 354 29.21 -15.02 5.11
C THR A 354 29.58 -13.69 4.48
N THR A 355 29.99 -12.72 5.31
CA THR A 355 30.60 -11.46 4.87
C THR A 355 32.04 -11.38 5.37
N MET A 356 32.84 -10.42 4.90
CA MET A 356 34.13 -10.01 5.48
C MET A 356 34.96 -11.13 6.14
N ASP A 357 35.82 -11.80 5.38
CA ASP A 357 36.69 -12.89 5.87
C ASP A 357 35.91 -14.07 6.50
N GLY A 358 34.74 -14.39 5.93
CA GLY A 358 33.97 -15.57 6.32
C GLY A 358 33.15 -15.42 7.61
N ALA A 359 32.87 -14.20 8.04
CA ALA A 359 32.06 -13.90 9.21
C ALA A 359 30.59 -14.32 9.03
N VAL A 360 30.08 -15.12 9.97
CA VAL A 360 28.64 -15.38 10.10
C VAL A 360 27.93 -14.07 10.40
N THR A 361 26.90 -13.78 9.61
CA THR A 361 26.32 -12.44 9.49
C THR A 361 24.82 -12.45 9.73
N ASN A 362 24.31 -11.42 10.41
CA ASN A 362 22.89 -11.18 10.58
C ASN A 362 22.51 -9.82 10.01
N PHE A 363 21.39 -9.72 9.31
CA PHE A 363 20.90 -8.44 8.85
C PHE A 363 20.36 -7.62 10.02
N GLY A 364 20.66 -6.33 10.03
CA GLY A 364 20.10 -5.40 10.99
C GLY A 364 19.76 -4.07 10.33
N VAL A 365 18.86 -3.33 10.96
CA VAL A 365 18.56 -1.94 10.60
C VAL A 365 19.37 -1.02 11.48
N ASN A 366 19.90 0.06 10.93
CA ASN A 366 20.52 1.13 11.69
C ASN A 366 19.73 2.42 11.52
N PHE A 367 18.90 2.75 12.52
CA PHE A 367 18.09 3.97 12.48
C PHE A 367 18.92 5.24 12.64
N ALA A 368 20.22 5.16 12.98
CA ALA A 368 21.08 6.34 12.93
C ALA A 368 21.51 6.70 11.49
N ASP A 369 21.55 5.75 10.57
CA ASP A 369 22.11 5.96 9.21
C ASP A 369 21.25 5.42 8.06
N GLY A 370 20.03 4.98 8.35
CA GLY A 370 18.99 4.70 7.36
C GLY A 370 19.21 3.46 6.50
N ARG A 371 19.89 2.41 7.01
CA ARG A 371 20.32 1.27 6.19
C ARG A 371 20.00 -0.11 6.77
N ILE A 372 19.88 -1.08 5.86
CA ILE A 372 20.04 -2.51 6.16
C ILE A 372 21.47 -2.91 5.83
N LYS A 373 22.16 -3.55 6.78
CA LYS A 373 23.51 -4.10 6.57
C LYS A 373 23.61 -5.48 7.18
N GLY A 374 24.49 -6.30 6.62
CA GLY A 374 25.01 -7.48 7.28
C GLY A 374 25.99 -7.09 8.39
N TYR A 375 25.74 -7.57 9.60
CA TYR A 375 26.65 -7.43 10.73
C TYR A 375 27.18 -8.78 11.18
N GLY A 376 28.50 -8.88 11.30
CA GLY A 376 29.14 -10.05 11.91
C GLY A 376 28.66 -10.27 13.34
N LEU A 377 28.49 -11.53 13.74
CA LEU A 377 28.12 -11.88 15.12
C LEU A 377 29.26 -11.62 16.13
N THR A 378 30.46 -11.38 15.64
CA THR A 378 31.65 -11.00 16.41
C THR A 378 32.30 -9.74 15.84
N ASP A 379 33.00 -9.01 16.70
CA ASP A 379 33.84 -7.88 16.30
C ASP A 379 35.20 -8.37 15.74
N PRO A 380 36.06 -7.46 15.22
CA PRO A 380 37.38 -7.82 14.70
C PRO A 380 38.34 -8.45 15.73
N PHE A 381 38.03 -8.38 17.03
CA PHE A 381 38.78 -9.01 18.12
C PHE A 381 38.13 -10.33 18.59
N ASN A 382 37.20 -10.86 17.79
CA ASN A 382 36.46 -12.08 18.04
C ASN A 382 35.63 -12.04 19.35
N GLN A 383 35.21 -10.85 19.78
CA GLN A 383 34.26 -10.68 20.87
C GLN A 383 32.83 -10.63 20.33
N PRO A 384 31.82 -11.12 21.07
CA PRO A 384 30.43 -11.04 20.64
C PRO A 384 29.99 -9.59 20.36
N MET A 385 29.52 -9.34 19.14
CA MET A 385 28.97 -8.04 18.75
C MET A 385 27.72 -7.74 19.57
N ARG A 386 27.52 -6.46 19.94
CA ARG A 386 26.36 -6.00 20.71
C ARG A 386 25.59 -4.94 19.94
N GLN A 387 24.28 -5.10 19.82
CA GLN A 387 23.37 -4.18 19.12
C GLN A 387 22.06 -4.04 19.90
N PHE A 388 21.24 -3.05 19.56
CA PHE A 388 19.93 -2.86 20.17
C PHE A 388 18.95 -3.97 19.75
N LEU A 389 17.92 -4.19 20.57
CA LEU A 389 16.84 -5.14 20.29
C LEU A 389 15.50 -4.48 20.60
N ARG A 390 14.68 -4.32 19.56
CA ARG A 390 13.28 -3.90 19.67
C ARG A 390 12.41 -5.10 19.32
N CYS A 391 11.74 -5.68 20.30
CA CYS A 391 10.86 -6.83 20.07
C CYS A 391 9.52 -6.39 19.47
N VAL A 392 8.92 -7.31 18.71
CA VAL A 392 7.65 -7.13 18.01
C VAL A 392 6.69 -8.26 18.37
N ARG A 393 5.40 -8.04 18.16
CA ARG A 393 4.32 -9.03 18.19
C ARG A 393 3.23 -8.65 17.19
N GLY A 394 2.21 -9.49 17.03
CA GLY A 394 1.18 -9.27 16.01
C GLY A 394 1.64 -9.68 14.61
N ASN A 395 0.72 -9.57 13.66
CA ASN A 395 0.82 -9.98 12.25
C ASN A 395 1.99 -10.93 11.89
N PRO A 396 1.86 -12.25 12.09
CA PRO A 396 2.90 -13.20 11.73
C PRO A 396 3.05 -13.41 10.22
N GLN A 397 2.22 -12.77 9.38
CA GLN A 397 2.29 -12.86 7.92
C GLN A 397 3.02 -11.66 7.29
N TYR A 398 3.35 -10.63 8.08
CA TYR A 398 4.09 -9.47 7.59
C TYR A 398 5.46 -9.90 7.04
N GLY A 399 5.77 -9.48 5.81
CA GLY A 399 7.01 -9.87 5.14
C GLY A 399 6.93 -11.13 4.28
N ILE A 400 5.78 -11.82 4.25
CA ILE A 400 5.55 -13.01 3.42
C ILE A 400 4.78 -12.58 2.17
N ASN A 401 5.46 -12.59 1.03
CA ASN A 401 4.86 -12.29 -0.27
C ASN A 401 3.95 -13.44 -0.74
N GLN A 402 3.00 -13.13 -1.62
CA GLN A 402 2.15 -14.09 -2.33
C GLN A 402 2.24 -13.73 -3.81
N PHE A 403 3.20 -14.34 -4.51
CA PHE A 403 3.45 -14.00 -5.91
C PHE A 403 2.64 -14.89 -6.87
N THR A 404 1.99 -14.26 -7.84
CA THR A 404 1.35 -14.89 -8.98
C THR A 404 1.93 -14.36 -10.29
N ASP A 405 2.45 -15.26 -11.13
CA ASP A 405 2.81 -14.94 -12.51
C ASP A 405 1.53 -14.86 -13.36
N ASN A 406 1.31 -13.69 -13.97
CA ASN A 406 0.13 -13.42 -14.80
C ASN A 406 0.26 -13.97 -16.23
N GLY A 407 1.45 -14.42 -16.63
CA GLY A 407 1.74 -14.97 -17.94
C GLY A 407 1.78 -13.94 -19.07
N ASP A 408 1.83 -12.65 -18.73
CA ASP A 408 1.93 -11.52 -19.65
C ASP A 408 3.20 -10.67 -19.44
N GLY A 409 4.10 -11.14 -18.59
CA GLY A 409 5.33 -10.45 -18.21
C GLY A 409 5.23 -9.64 -16.92
N THR A 410 4.10 -9.72 -16.20
CA THR A 410 3.90 -9.13 -14.86
C THR A 410 3.76 -10.20 -13.78
N ILE A 411 4.11 -9.82 -12.55
CA ILE A 411 3.94 -10.63 -11.34
C ILE A 411 3.14 -9.81 -10.34
N THR A 412 1.98 -10.33 -9.91
CA THR A 412 1.19 -9.72 -8.83
C THR A 412 1.67 -10.26 -7.49
N ASP A 413 1.85 -9.38 -6.51
CA ASP A 413 2.01 -9.77 -5.10
C ASP A 413 0.72 -9.49 -4.33
N GLU A 414 -0.12 -10.51 -4.13
CA GLU A 414 -1.40 -10.34 -3.44
C GLU A 414 -1.24 -9.97 -1.96
N ALA A 415 -0.06 -10.18 -1.37
CA ALA A 415 0.20 -9.81 0.02
C ALA A 415 0.38 -8.29 0.20
N THR A 416 0.90 -7.60 -0.83
CA THR A 416 1.20 -6.16 -0.83
C THR A 416 0.27 -5.35 -1.74
N GLY A 417 -0.44 -6.01 -2.66
CA GLY A 417 -1.30 -5.37 -3.66
C GLY A 417 -0.54 -4.73 -4.82
N LEU A 418 0.77 -5.00 -4.95
CA LEU A 418 1.62 -4.43 -5.99
C LEU A 418 1.77 -5.36 -7.19
N ASP A 419 1.81 -4.78 -8.38
CA ASP A 419 2.18 -5.46 -9.62
C ASP A 419 3.62 -5.10 -9.99
N TRP A 420 4.40 -6.11 -10.36
CA TRP A 420 5.82 -5.97 -10.67
C TRP A 420 6.12 -6.40 -12.10
N MET A 421 7.10 -5.74 -12.71
CA MET A 421 7.72 -6.30 -13.90
C MET A 421 8.43 -7.62 -13.58
N GLN A 422 8.20 -8.65 -14.39
CA GLN A 422 8.94 -9.91 -14.32
C GLN A 422 10.39 -9.75 -14.78
N LEU A 423 10.62 -8.91 -15.79
CA LEU A 423 11.94 -8.56 -16.32
C LEU A 423 12.48 -7.29 -15.66
N ASP A 424 13.80 -7.11 -15.71
CA ASP A 424 14.47 -5.87 -15.32
C ASP A 424 15.01 -5.08 -16.52
N SER A 425 15.55 -3.90 -16.26
CA SER A 425 16.11 -2.99 -17.26
C SER A 425 17.22 -3.61 -18.13
N GLY A 426 17.95 -4.61 -17.60
CA GLY A 426 18.94 -5.39 -18.34
C GLY A 426 18.33 -6.16 -19.52
N SER A 427 17.11 -6.67 -19.37
CA SER A 427 16.40 -7.39 -20.44
C SER A 427 16.00 -6.50 -21.62
N PHE A 428 16.07 -5.16 -21.45
CA PHE A 428 15.70 -4.17 -22.45
C PHE A 428 16.89 -3.40 -23.01
N ASP A 429 18.13 -3.74 -22.61
CA ASP A 429 19.33 -2.94 -22.89
C ASP A 429 19.08 -1.45 -22.56
N ALA A 430 18.38 -1.19 -21.44
CA ALA A 430 17.91 0.14 -21.10
C ALA A 430 19.06 1.14 -20.89
N GLY A 431 18.76 2.42 -21.14
CA GLY A 431 19.69 3.52 -20.92
C GLY A 431 20.69 3.72 -22.06
N PRO A 432 21.45 4.83 -22.01
CA PRO A 432 22.40 5.18 -23.08
C PRO A 432 23.61 4.24 -23.15
N ARG A 433 23.88 3.48 -22.09
CA ARG A 433 24.95 2.47 -22.04
C ARG A 433 24.60 1.20 -22.82
N GLY A 434 23.30 0.93 -23.02
CA GLY A 434 22.84 -0.26 -23.74
C GLY A 434 23.11 -1.57 -23.00
N ASP A 435 23.26 -1.52 -21.68
CA ASP A 435 23.51 -2.68 -20.81
C ASP A 435 22.49 -2.80 -19.66
N GLY A 436 21.44 -1.97 -19.68
CA GLY A 436 20.40 -1.92 -18.65
C GLY A 436 20.75 -1.10 -17.41
N THR A 437 22.00 -0.67 -17.25
CA THR A 437 22.41 0.14 -16.11
C THR A 437 22.13 1.62 -16.35
N LEU A 438 21.56 2.28 -15.35
CA LEU A 438 21.02 3.64 -15.45
C LEU A 438 21.53 4.47 -14.27
N ASN A 439 21.95 5.71 -14.50
CA ASN A 439 22.06 6.64 -13.37
C ASN A 439 20.66 6.95 -12.82
N TRP A 440 20.57 7.63 -11.69
CA TRP A 440 19.28 7.77 -11.01
C TRP A 440 18.26 8.61 -11.80
N GLN A 441 18.71 9.69 -12.45
CA GLN A 441 17.82 10.51 -13.31
C GLN A 441 17.31 9.71 -14.51
N GLU A 442 18.17 8.89 -15.12
CA GLU A 442 17.81 8.01 -16.23
C GLU A 442 16.85 6.90 -15.78
N ALA A 443 17.03 6.35 -14.59
CA ALA A 443 16.16 5.33 -14.01
C ALA A 443 14.73 5.84 -13.81
N LEU A 444 14.58 7.03 -13.22
CA LEU A 444 13.30 7.71 -13.07
C LEU A 444 12.63 7.93 -14.43
N ALA A 445 13.36 8.53 -15.37
CA ALA A 445 12.83 8.80 -16.71
C ALA A 445 12.48 7.52 -17.47
N TRP A 446 13.24 6.44 -17.29
CA TRP A 446 12.94 5.16 -17.94
C TRP A 446 11.64 4.55 -17.44
N ALA A 447 11.42 4.54 -16.12
CA ALA A 447 10.19 4.04 -15.52
C ALA A 447 8.96 4.84 -15.99
N GLU A 448 9.00 6.17 -15.89
CA GLU A 448 7.87 7.05 -16.25
C GLU A 448 7.46 7.00 -17.72
N ASN A 449 8.36 6.58 -18.60
CA ASN A 449 8.10 6.47 -20.05
C ASN A 449 7.89 5.02 -20.49
N LEU A 450 7.84 4.05 -19.56
CA LEU A 450 7.74 2.65 -19.89
C LEU A 450 6.29 2.27 -20.26
N GLU A 451 6.11 1.77 -21.48
CA GLU A 451 4.90 1.04 -21.88
C GLU A 451 5.23 -0.44 -21.98
N TYR A 452 4.74 -1.25 -21.03
CA TYR A 452 5.07 -2.67 -20.95
C TYR A 452 3.87 -3.48 -20.43
N ALA A 453 3.67 -4.68 -20.97
CA ALA A 453 2.55 -5.58 -20.64
C ALA A 453 1.15 -4.91 -20.69
N GLY A 454 0.97 -3.89 -21.54
CA GLY A 454 -0.28 -3.13 -21.65
C GLY A 454 -0.54 -2.19 -20.46
N HIS A 455 0.52 -1.76 -19.77
CA HIS A 455 0.54 -0.80 -18.67
C HIS A 455 1.44 0.38 -19.04
N SER A 456 1.12 1.56 -18.52
CA SER A 456 1.88 2.82 -18.69
C SER A 456 2.00 3.61 -17.40
N ASP A 457 1.60 2.98 -16.30
CA ASP A 457 1.56 3.44 -14.91
C ASP A 457 2.76 2.89 -14.11
N TRP A 458 3.79 2.42 -14.82
CA TRP A 458 5.02 1.94 -14.21
C TRP A 458 5.79 3.09 -13.56
N ARG A 459 6.25 2.84 -12.33
CA ARG A 459 7.11 3.75 -11.59
C ARG A 459 8.31 3.02 -11.00
N LEU A 460 9.33 3.79 -10.62
CA LEU A 460 10.44 3.26 -9.84
C LEU A 460 9.93 3.02 -8.39
N PRO A 461 10.08 1.81 -7.82
CA PRO A 461 9.60 1.53 -6.47
C PRO A 461 10.33 2.37 -5.43
N ASN A 462 9.67 2.72 -4.34
CA ASN A 462 10.35 3.28 -3.19
C ASN A 462 11.23 2.23 -2.48
N ALA A 463 12.07 2.65 -1.54
CA ALA A 463 13.03 1.77 -0.88
C ALA A 463 12.38 0.61 -0.11
N LYS A 464 11.19 0.83 0.47
CA LYS A 464 10.46 -0.21 1.22
C LYS A 464 9.76 -1.19 0.29
N GLU A 465 9.17 -0.71 -0.81
CA GLU A 465 8.62 -1.54 -1.88
C GLU A 465 9.68 -2.44 -2.49
N LEU A 466 10.84 -1.88 -2.88
CA LEU A 466 11.92 -2.66 -3.46
C LEU A 466 12.50 -3.70 -2.48
N GLN A 467 12.57 -3.36 -1.18
CA GLN A 467 13.02 -4.30 -0.16
C GLN A 467 12.01 -5.44 0.07
N SER A 468 10.71 -5.20 -0.19
CA SER A 468 9.66 -6.17 0.07
C SER A 468 9.76 -7.43 -0.80
N ILE A 469 10.38 -7.35 -1.97
CA ILE A 469 10.58 -8.48 -2.88
C ILE A 469 11.91 -9.22 -2.66
N VAL A 470 12.73 -8.80 -1.70
CA VAL A 470 13.94 -9.55 -1.34
C VAL A 470 13.58 -10.89 -0.71
N ASP A 471 14.18 -11.96 -1.22
CA ASP A 471 14.17 -13.30 -0.62
C ASP A 471 15.49 -13.52 0.13
N TYR A 472 15.45 -13.27 1.44
CA TYR A 472 16.59 -13.44 2.34
C TYR A 472 17.02 -14.89 2.56
N SER A 473 16.32 -15.88 1.99
CA SER A 473 16.74 -17.28 1.99
C SER A 473 17.70 -17.64 0.84
N ARG A 474 17.99 -16.67 -0.04
CA ARG A 474 18.77 -16.84 -1.27
C ARG A 474 19.97 -15.91 -1.32
N SER A 475 21.02 -16.34 -1.99
CA SER A 475 22.17 -15.50 -2.32
C SER A 475 22.97 -16.07 -3.49
N PRO A 476 23.79 -15.27 -4.16
CA PRO A 476 24.69 -15.74 -5.21
C PRO A 476 25.53 -16.94 -4.75
N ALA A 477 26.14 -16.83 -3.56
CA ALA A 477 27.00 -17.86 -2.99
C ALA A 477 26.28 -19.17 -2.60
N THR A 478 24.97 -19.15 -2.29
CA THR A 478 24.26 -20.32 -1.75
C THR A 478 23.28 -20.96 -2.72
N THR A 479 22.61 -20.15 -3.55
CA THR A 479 21.59 -20.62 -4.49
C THR A 479 21.98 -20.40 -5.95
N ALA A 480 23.14 -19.80 -6.23
CA ALA A 480 23.56 -19.41 -7.58
C ALA A 480 22.45 -18.61 -8.30
N SER A 481 21.82 -17.70 -7.56
CA SER A 481 20.77 -16.81 -8.04
C SER A 481 20.82 -15.48 -7.31
N ALA A 482 20.15 -14.46 -7.87
CA ALA A 482 19.72 -13.28 -7.13
C ALA A 482 18.92 -13.65 -5.86
N ALA A 483 18.92 -12.75 -4.89
CA ALA A 483 18.18 -12.80 -3.62
C ALA A 483 16.72 -12.35 -3.81
N ILE A 484 16.01 -13.00 -4.74
CA ILE A 484 14.62 -12.72 -5.13
C ILE A 484 13.95 -14.03 -5.53
N ASP A 485 12.61 -14.07 -5.49
CA ASP A 485 11.85 -15.23 -5.95
C ASP A 485 12.18 -15.59 -7.42
N PRO A 486 12.36 -16.88 -7.77
CA PRO A 486 12.67 -17.30 -9.14
C PRO A 486 11.64 -16.95 -10.22
N LEU A 487 10.43 -16.50 -9.84
CA LEU A 487 9.48 -15.94 -10.81
C LEU A 487 10.02 -14.68 -11.49
N PHE A 488 10.87 -13.91 -10.79
CA PHE A 488 11.50 -12.71 -11.31
C PHE A 488 12.78 -13.06 -12.08
N GLU A 489 12.86 -12.62 -13.34
CA GLU A 489 14.10 -12.72 -14.11
C GLU A 489 15.03 -11.57 -13.72
N SER A 490 16.26 -11.91 -13.33
CA SER A 490 17.26 -10.92 -12.94
C SER A 490 18.51 -11.07 -13.81
N THR A 491 18.88 -10.00 -14.49
CA THR A 491 20.02 -9.96 -15.39
C THR A 491 21.32 -10.13 -14.59
N PRO A 492 22.15 -11.16 -14.89
CA PRO A 492 23.42 -11.34 -14.22
C PRO A 492 24.45 -10.32 -14.72
N ILE A 493 25.39 -9.97 -13.86
CA ILE A 493 26.50 -9.05 -14.16
C ILE A 493 27.84 -9.76 -13.93
N MET A 494 28.90 -9.18 -14.51
CA MET A 494 30.26 -9.45 -14.06
C MET A 494 30.62 -8.40 -13.01
N ASP A 495 30.89 -8.82 -11.79
CA ASP A 495 31.25 -7.92 -10.70
C ASP A 495 32.65 -7.31 -10.88
N GLU A 496 33.01 -6.40 -9.98
CA GLU A 496 34.30 -5.72 -9.99
C GLU A 496 35.49 -6.66 -9.71
N GLY A 497 35.23 -7.86 -9.18
CA GLY A 497 36.17 -8.95 -9.00
C GLY A 497 36.29 -9.90 -10.20
N GLY A 498 35.48 -9.72 -11.25
CA GLY A 498 35.44 -10.58 -12.43
C GLY A 498 34.68 -11.89 -12.24
N SER A 499 33.78 -11.97 -11.26
CA SER A 499 32.89 -13.11 -11.02
C SER A 499 31.46 -12.83 -11.47
N LEU A 500 30.69 -13.89 -11.71
CA LEU A 500 29.26 -13.78 -12.01
C LEU A 500 28.51 -13.41 -10.73
N ASP A 501 27.71 -12.35 -10.77
CA ASP A 501 26.86 -11.90 -9.67
C ASP A 501 25.56 -11.26 -10.22
N TRP A 502 24.77 -10.63 -9.36
CA TRP A 502 23.58 -9.85 -9.69
C TRP A 502 23.72 -8.41 -9.21
N ALA A 503 23.03 -7.51 -9.90
CA ALA A 503 23.17 -6.09 -9.65
C ALA A 503 22.49 -5.64 -8.35
N GLN A 504 22.77 -4.39 -8.02
CA GLN A 504 21.96 -3.60 -7.11
C GLN A 504 20.95 -2.76 -7.93
N TYR A 505 19.78 -2.50 -7.34
CA TYR A 505 18.63 -1.92 -8.03
C TYR A 505 18.23 -0.60 -7.39
N TRP A 506 17.99 0.41 -8.21
CA TRP A 506 17.57 1.73 -7.74
C TRP A 506 16.18 1.69 -7.10
N SER A 507 16.00 2.47 -6.04
CA SER A 507 14.68 2.93 -5.62
C SER A 507 14.49 4.41 -5.95
N SER A 508 13.24 4.89 -5.89
CA SER A 508 12.88 6.31 -6.07
C SER A 508 13.14 7.17 -4.82
N THR A 509 13.65 6.57 -3.74
CA THR A 509 13.86 7.22 -2.44
C THR A 509 15.26 7.85 -2.35
N SER A 510 15.32 9.16 -2.13
CA SER A 510 16.57 9.87 -1.79
C SER A 510 17.08 9.46 -0.40
N HIS A 511 18.40 9.52 -0.19
CA HIS A 511 19.03 9.25 1.09
C HIS A 511 19.79 10.47 1.62
N PHE A 512 19.48 10.89 2.86
CA PHE A 512 20.08 12.08 3.49
C PHE A 512 21.30 11.70 4.34
N ASP A 513 22.39 11.40 3.64
CA ASP A 513 23.65 10.97 4.25
C ASP A 513 24.77 11.99 4.05
N GLY A 514 25.59 12.18 5.09
CA GLY A 514 26.80 13.00 5.03
C GLY A 514 26.58 14.48 5.34
N GLN A 515 27.35 15.34 4.64
CA GLN A 515 27.43 16.77 4.91
C GLN A 515 26.11 17.50 4.57
N PRO A 516 25.71 18.55 5.32
CA PRO A 516 24.48 19.29 5.08
C PRO A 516 24.28 19.77 3.63
N GLU A 517 25.35 20.17 2.95
CA GLU A 517 25.32 20.65 1.56
C GLU A 517 25.22 19.54 0.51
N LEU A 518 25.34 18.27 0.91
CA LEU A 518 25.24 17.10 0.04
C LEU A 518 23.98 16.28 0.31
N LEU A 519 23.15 16.63 1.29
CA LEU A 519 21.96 15.85 1.62
C LEU A 519 21.03 15.75 0.41
N GLY A 520 20.62 14.53 0.08
CA GLY A 520 19.72 14.26 -1.03
C GLY A 520 20.42 14.09 -2.37
N ASN A 521 21.76 14.16 -2.43
CA ASN A 521 22.54 13.85 -3.63
C ASN A 521 22.70 12.33 -3.87
N ARG A 522 22.26 11.51 -2.92
CA ARG A 522 22.25 10.05 -2.99
C ARG A 522 20.82 9.53 -3.05
N ALA A 523 20.66 8.35 -3.62
CA ALA A 523 19.42 7.59 -3.59
C ALA A 523 19.66 6.18 -3.05
N CYS A 524 18.61 5.57 -2.52
CA CYS A 524 18.66 4.21 -2.00
C CYS A 524 18.71 3.18 -3.14
N TYR A 525 19.40 2.08 -2.86
CA TYR A 525 19.35 0.89 -3.70
C TYR A 525 19.28 -0.36 -2.83
N VAL A 526 18.78 -1.46 -3.40
CA VAL A 526 18.77 -2.79 -2.77
C VAL A 526 19.66 -3.75 -3.57
N CYS A 527 20.54 -4.49 -2.89
CA CYS A 527 21.39 -5.50 -3.52
C CYS A 527 20.63 -6.83 -3.68
N PHE A 528 20.42 -7.27 -4.92
CA PHE A 528 19.95 -8.64 -5.17
C PHE A 528 21.11 -9.63 -5.39
N GLY A 529 22.29 -9.13 -5.79
CA GLY A 529 23.58 -9.84 -5.66
C GLY A 529 24.30 -9.48 -4.35
N GLU A 530 25.60 -9.77 -4.27
CA GLU A 530 26.38 -9.52 -3.05
C GLU A 530 26.48 -8.02 -2.72
N GLY A 531 26.58 -7.69 -1.43
CA GLY A 531 26.75 -6.33 -0.94
C GLY A 531 28.23 -5.97 -0.90
N GLN A 532 28.84 -5.72 -2.06
CA GLN A 532 30.30 -5.76 -2.22
C GLN A 532 31.04 -4.49 -1.79
N GLY A 533 32.32 -4.65 -1.44
CA GLY A 533 33.20 -3.55 -1.06
C GLY A 533 34.69 -3.90 -1.11
N PHE A 534 35.51 -2.88 -1.33
CA PHE A 534 36.97 -2.91 -1.29
C PHE A 534 37.44 -2.52 0.11
N MET A 535 37.38 -3.46 1.05
CA MET A 535 37.75 -3.20 2.43
C MET A 535 39.28 -3.07 2.58
N GLU A 536 39.74 -2.03 3.26
CA GLU A 536 41.16 -1.83 3.55
C GLU A 536 41.60 -2.71 4.73
N VAL A 537 42.56 -3.61 4.53
CA VAL A 537 42.97 -4.60 5.52
C VAL A 537 44.50 -4.74 5.63
N PRO A 538 45.13 -4.41 6.78
CA PRO A 538 44.53 -3.76 7.95
C PRO A 538 44.17 -2.28 7.67
N PRO A 539 43.34 -1.63 8.49
CA PRO A 539 42.99 -0.22 8.32
C PRO A 539 44.23 0.69 8.24
N GLY A 540 44.27 1.61 7.27
CA GLY A 540 45.38 2.52 7.00
C GLY A 540 46.58 1.93 6.25
N SER A 541 46.48 0.70 5.72
CA SER A 541 47.55 0.01 4.99
C SER A 541 47.65 0.33 3.48
N GLN A 542 46.61 0.92 2.90
CA GLN A 542 46.39 1.07 1.46
C GLN A 542 46.36 -0.28 0.71
N GLN A 543 46.05 -1.38 1.41
CA GLN A 543 45.85 -2.70 0.83
C GLN A 543 44.36 -3.06 0.90
N TYR A 544 43.76 -3.33 -0.24
CA TYR A 544 42.32 -3.55 -0.36
C TYR A 544 42.00 -5.01 -0.67
N GLN A 545 40.96 -5.53 -0.05
CA GLN A 545 40.37 -6.83 -0.32
C GLN A 545 38.94 -6.63 -0.81
N PHE A 546 38.58 -7.30 -1.90
CA PHE A 546 37.24 -7.27 -2.46
C PHE A 546 36.42 -8.41 -1.86
N TRP A 547 35.33 -8.06 -1.16
CA TRP A 547 34.47 -9.02 -0.48
C TRP A 547 33.00 -8.60 -0.55
N ASP A 548 32.11 -9.58 -0.32
CA ASP A 548 30.78 -9.29 0.20
C ASP A 548 30.92 -8.73 1.63
N VAL A 549 30.59 -7.44 1.80
CA VAL A 549 30.72 -6.71 3.07
C VAL A 549 29.38 -6.46 3.75
N HIS A 550 28.25 -6.58 3.05
CA HIS A 550 26.91 -6.33 3.60
C HIS A 550 25.90 -7.45 3.36
N GLY A 551 26.14 -8.38 2.44
CA GLY A 551 25.24 -9.48 2.10
C GLY A 551 24.19 -9.14 1.04
N ALA A 552 23.80 -10.15 0.26
CA ALA A 552 22.67 -10.10 -0.66
C ALA A 552 21.35 -9.84 0.09
N GLY A 553 20.64 -8.79 -0.30
CA GLY A 553 19.45 -8.27 0.39
C GLY A 553 19.72 -7.05 1.28
N CYS A 554 20.95 -6.53 1.33
CA CYS A 554 21.23 -5.26 1.98
C CYS A 554 20.63 -4.06 1.21
N GLN A 555 20.36 -2.98 1.94
CA GLN A 555 19.95 -1.70 1.37
C GLN A 555 20.99 -0.65 1.71
N ARG A 556 21.48 0.03 0.68
CA ARG A 556 22.51 1.06 0.78
C ARG A 556 22.09 2.25 -0.09
N SER A 557 23.04 3.09 -0.45
CA SER A 557 22.79 4.26 -1.27
C SER A 557 24.01 4.64 -2.09
N ASP A 558 23.79 5.05 -3.33
CA ASP A 558 24.83 5.48 -4.27
C ASP A 558 24.56 6.94 -4.66
N LEU A 559 25.56 7.59 -5.28
CA LEU A 559 25.37 8.92 -5.86
C LEU A 559 24.36 8.85 -7.01
N LYS A 560 23.52 9.88 -7.14
CA LYS A 560 22.51 9.94 -8.21
C LYS A 560 23.14 10.06 -9.60
N ASP A 561 24.35 10.61 -9.70
CA ASP A 561 25.11 10.78 -10.94
C ASP A 561 26.62 10.91 -10.64
N GLY A 562 27.46 10.70 -11.65
CA GLY A 562 28.93 10.77 -11.55
C GLY A 562 29.66 9.68 -12.35
N ASP A 563 30.97 9.52 -12.09
CA ASP A 563 31.81 8.50 -12.72
C ASP A 563 32.28 7.47 -11.67
N PRO A 564 31.94 6.17 -11.82
CA PRO A 564 32.42 5.10 -10.93
C PRO A 564 33.95 5.02 -10.84
N ALA A 565 34.66 5.46 -11.89
CA ALA A 565 36.11 5.49 -11.89
C ALA A 565 36.71 6.43 -10.84
N ASP A 566 35.94 7.38 -10.30
CA ASP A 566 36.34 8.25 -9.18
C ASP A 566 36.38 7.50 -7.83
N TYR A 567 35.84 6.28 -7.78
CA TYR A 567 35.75 5.42 -6.59
C TYR A 567 36.40 4.04 -6.79
N PRO A 568 37.69 3.97 -7.18
CA PRO A 568 38.35 2.69 -7.51
C PRO A 568 38.48 1.73 -6.31
N HIS A 569 38.25 2.23 -5.09
CA HIS A 569 38.25 1.46 -3.85
C HIS A 569 36.94 1.66 -3.06
N GLY A 570 35.88 2.03 -3.76
CA GLY A 570 34.58 2.29 -3.17
C GLY A 570 34.57 3.48 -2.21
N PHE A 571 33.59 3.49 -1.31
CA PHE A 571 33.33 4.59 -0.38
C PHE A 571 33.01 4.11 1.04
N GLY A 572 33.47 4.86 2.04
CA GLY A 572 33.21 4.58 3.44
C GLY A 572 34.12 3.48 4.01
N PRO A 573 33.91 3.09 5.29
CA PRO A 573 34.86 2.24 6.02
C PRO A 573 35.06 0.83 5.45
N GLN A 574 34.02 0.27 4.81
CA GLN A 574 34.08 -1.04 4.15
C GLN A 574 34.45 -0.94 2.66
N GLY A 575 34.67 0.28 2.14
CA GLY A 575 34.94 0.52 0.72
C GLY A 575 33.79 0.08 -0.18
N ASP A 576 32.55 0.37 0.20
CA ASP A 576 31.35 -0.01 -0.56
C ASP A 576 31.51 0.36 -2.04
N VAL A 577 31.24 -0.59 -2.94
CA VAL A 577 31.26 -0.33 -4.38
C VAL A 577 30.30 0.81 -4.72
N GLN A 578 30.79 1.80 -5.47
CA GLN A 578 29.96 2.87 -6.05
C GLN A 578 29.82 2.59 -7.55
N ARG A 579 28.65 2.10 -7.96
CA ARG A 579 28.37 1.78 -9.36
C ARG A 579 27.78 2.95 -10.11
N ILE A 580 27.01 3.81 -9.44
CA ILE A 580 26.27 4.98 -9.94
C ILE A 580 25.20 4.62 -10.99
N PHE A 581 25.51 3.67 -11.87
CA PHE A 581 24.64 3.06 -12.86
C PHE A 581 24.14 1.73 -12.31
N ASN A 582 22.90 1.70 -11.85
CA ASN A 582 22.27 0.53 -11.23
C ASN A 582 21.12 0.01 -12.10
N MET A 583 20.68 -1.23 -11.84
CA MET A 583 19.54 -1.82 -12.55
C MET A 583 18.21 -1.23 -12.03
N VAL A 584 17.14 -1.43 -12.80
CA VAL A 584 15.79 -1.00 -12.46
C VAL A 584 14.80 -2.14 -12.67
N ARG A 585 13.85 -2.28 -11.74
CA ARG A 585 12.63 -3.08 -11.89
C ARG A 585 11.46 -2.20 -11.46
N CYS A 586 10.52 -1.95 -12.37
CA CYS A 586 9.38 -1.10 -12.08
C CYS A 586 8.27 -1.85 -11.35
N VAL A 587 7.47 -1.07 -10.65
CA VAL A 587 6.26 -1.48 -9.94
C VAL A 587 5.08 -0.65 -10.44
N SER A 588 3.86 -1.16 -10.28
CA SER A 588 2.61 -0.41 -10.44
C SER A 588 1.61 -0.80 -9.34
N GLY A 589 0.59 0.05 -9.13
CA GLY A 589 -0.49 -0.13 -8.19
C GLY A 589 -0.08 0.10 -6.73
N GLY A 590 -1.00 -0.25 -5.83
CA GLY A 590 -0.86 -0.03 -4.38
C GLY A 590 -2.19 0.34 -3.75
N LEU A 591 -2.23 0.51 -2.42
CA LEU A 591 -3.48 0.81 -1.69
C LEU A 591 -4.09 2.18 -2.01
N LEU A 592 -3.34 3.08 -2.64
CA LEU A 592 -3.72 4.48 -2.88
C LEU A 592 -3.47 4.94 -4.33
N ASP A 593 -3.00 4.05 -5.21
CA ASP A 593 -2.69 4.34 -6.63
C ASP A 593 -3.92 4.16 -7.54
#